data_AF-A0A2G9PUA6-F1
#
_entry.id   AF-A0A2G9PUA6-F1
#
_cell.length_a   1.000
_cell.length_b   1.000
_cell.length_c   1.000
_cell.angle_alpha   90.00
_cell.angle_beta   90.00
_cell.angle_gamma   90.00
#
_symmetry.space_group_name_H-M   'P 1'
#
loop_
_entity.id
_entity.type
_entity.pdbx_description
1 polymer ?
#
loop_
_entity_poly.entity_id
_entity_poly.type
_entity_poly.pdbx_seq_one_letter_code
_entity_poly.pdbx_strand_id
1 'polypeptide(L)' 'MTRKRHLFTAIGIELEYMIVRKDDLKVLPISEHLLKNKDGTIGSEIEHGKIAWSNELIMHLIELKTNGPARSLD' A
#
# COMPACT_ATOMS: atom_id res chain seq x y z
N MET A 1 20.58 8.23 -6.12
CA MET A 1 20.86 9.49 -5.41
C MET A 1 19.55 10.08 -4.92
N THR A 2 19.33 10.14 -3.62
CA THR A 2 18.15 10.77 -3.01
C THR A 2 18.26 12.29 -3.19
N ARG A 3 17.42 12.87 -4.05
CA ARG A 3 17.36 14.31 -4.29
C ARG A 3 16.76 14.97 -3.05
N LYS A 4 17.56 15.72 -2.28
CA LYS A 4 17.05 16.49 -1.12
C LYS A 4 15.88 17.37 -1.57
N ARG A 5 14.76 17.27 -0.86
CA ARG A 5 13.58 18.12 -1.04
C ARG A 5 13.44 19.06 0.15
N HIS A 6 12.98 20.27 -0.08
CA HIS A 6 12.59 21.17 1.00
C HIS A 6 11.28 20.65 1.64
N LEU A 7 11.04 21.00 2.90
CA LEU A 7 9.80 20.62 3.58
C LEU A 7 8.58 21.11 2.77
N PHE A 8 7.50 20.32 2.78
CA PHE A 8 6.23 20.64 2.11
C PHE A 8 6.30 20.85 0.58
N THR A 9 7.35 20.37 -0.09
CA THR A 9 7.50 20.45 -1.57
C THR A 9 7.09 19.18 -2.32
N ALA A 10 6.57 18.20 -1.60
CA ALA A 10 6.05 16.97 -2.17
C ALA A 10 4.84 16.50 -1.36
N ILE A 11 3.98 15.77 -2.03
CA ILE A 11 2.73 15.24 -1.51
C ILE A 11 2.63 13.75 -1.82
N GLY A 12 1.72 13.08 -1.12
CA GLY A 12 1.35 11.70 -1.36
C GLY A 12 -0.06 11.49 -0.80
N ILE A 13 -0.72 10.46 -1.29
CA ILE A 13 -1.99 9.98 -0.75
C ILE A 13 -1.79 8.54 -0.28
N GLU A 14 -2.44 8.22 0.83
CA GLU A 14 -2.59 6.89 1.40
C GLU A 14 -4.10 6.59 1.53
N LEU A 15 -4.50 5.39 1.13
CA LEU A 15 -5.88 4.91 1.19
C LEU A 15 -5.89 3.54 1.85
N GLU A 16 -6.63 3.42 2.95
CA GLU A 16 -6.80 2.16 3.66
C GLU A 16 -8.15 1.53 3.32
N TYR A 17 -8.12 0.28 2.87
CA TYR A 17 -9.31 -0.47 2.49
C TYR A 17 -9.49 -1.71 3.33
N MET A 18 -10.73 -1.93 3.78
CA MET A 18 -11.13 -3.20 4.38
C MET A 18 -11.31 -4.27 3.31
N ILE A 19 -10.65 -5.40 3.50
CA ILE A 19 -10.83 -6.59 2.69
C ILE A 19 -12.04 -7.36 3.24
N VAL A 20 -13.03 -7.56 2.37
CA VAL A 20 -14.30 -8.20 2.71
C VAL A 20 -14.67 -9.26 1.68
N ARG A 21 -15.51 -10.21 2.08
CA ARG A 21 -16.12 -11.14 1.12
C ARG A 21 -17.13 -10.41 0.24
N LYS A 22 -17.11 -10.71 -1.05
CA LYS A 22 -17.99 -10.09 -2.05
C LYS A 22 -19.48 -10.28 -1.75
N ASP A 23 -19.86 -11.46 -1.24
CA ASP A 23 -21.26 -11.87 -1.18
C ASP A 23 -22.00 -11.30 0.04
N ASP A 24 -21.29 -11.04 1.14
CA ASP A 24 -21.92 -10.62 2.41
C ASP A 24 -21.15 -9.54 3.17
N LEU A 25 -20.10 -8.97 2.57
CA LEU A 25 -19.28 -7.89 3.11
C LEU A 25 -18.67 -8.17 4.48
N LYS A 26 -18.64 -9.42 4.95
CA LYS A 26 -17.93 -9.73 6.20
C LYS A 26 -16.42 -9.65 5.98
N VAL A 27 -15.73 -9.23 7.02
CA VAL A 27 -14.28 -9.13 7.10
C VAL A 27 -13.61 -10.41 6.59
N LEU A 28 -12.61 -10.24 5.72
CA LEU A 28 -11.80 -11.32 5.18
C LEU A 28 -10.31 -10.99 5.42
N PRO A 29 -9.66 -11.60 6.43
CA PRO A 29 -8.32 -11.24 6.84
C PRO A 29 -7.25 -11.93 5.97
N ILE A 30 -6.99 -11.40 4.77
CA ILE A 30 -6.10 -12.00 3.76
C ILE A 30 -5.04 -11.05 3.18
N SER A 31 -4.72 -9.93 3.85
CA SER A 31 -3.78 -8.92 3.32
C SER A 31 -2.40 -9.49 3.02
N GLU A 32 -1.90 -10.45 3.81
CA GLU A 32 -0.62 -11.12 3.59
C GLU A 32 -0.51 -11.83 2.22
N HIS A 33 -1.63 -12.34 1.70
CA HIS A 33 -1.66 -13.00 0.40
C HIS A 33 -1.47 -12.00 -0.75
N LEU A 34 -1.85 -10.74 -0.55
CA LEU A 34 -1.67 -9.66 -1.51
C LEU A 34 -0.23 -9.13 -1.53
N LEU A 35 0.53 -9.38 -0.46
CA LEU A 35 1.90 -8.87 -0.24
C LEU A 35 2.97 -9.97 -0.37
N LYS A 36 2.60 -11.06 -1.04
CA LYS A 36 3.49 -12.19 -1.29
C LYS A 36 4.38 -11.91 -2.50
N ASN A 37 5.68 -11.92 -2.28
CA ASN A 37 6.69 -11.76 -3.32
C ASN A 37 6.73 -12.97 -4.27
N LYS A 38 7.41 -12.80 -5.40
CA LYS A 38 7.56 -13.86 -6.43
C LYS A 38 8.27 -15.12 -5.90
N ASP A 39 9.12 -14.97 -4.89
CA ASP A 39 9.81 -16.07 -4.22
C ASP A 39 8.98 -16.73 -3.10
N GLY A 40 7.76 -16.24 -2.87
CA GLY A 40 6.84 -16.73 -1.88
C GLY A 40 7.01 -16.18 -0.47
N THR A 41 7.97 -15.26 -0.26
CA THR A 41 8.11 -14.55 1.01
C THR A 41 6.99 -13.52 1.19
N ILE A 42 6.53 -13.34 2.42
CA ILE A 42 5.54 -12.30 2.76
C ILE A 42 6.32 -11.06 3.17
N GLY A 43 6.17 -9.98 2.39
CA GLY A 43 6.72 -8.68 2.71
C GLY A 43 5.74 -7.81 3.48
N SER A 44 6.23 -6.72 4.05
CA SER A 44 5.38 -5.66 4.62
C SER A 44 4.88 -4.67 3.56
N GLU A 45 5.53 -4.64 2.39
CA GLU A 45 5.23 -3.74 1.29
C GLU A 45 5.58 -4.41 -0.06
N ILE A 46 4.82 -4.09 -1.10
CA ILE A 46 5.13 -4.45 -2.48
C ILE A 46 4.96 -3.23 -3.40
N GLU A 47 5.96 -3.00 -4.25
CA GLU A 47 5.94 -1.88 -5.20
C GLU A 47 5.23 -2.25 -6.50
N HIS A 48 4.25 -1.42 -6.88
CA HIS A 48 3.50 -1.49 -8.13
C HIS A 48 3.71 -0.21 -8.96
N GLY A 49 4.97 0.07 -9.29
CA GLY A 49 5.36 1.24 -10.08
C GLY A 49 5.16 2.54 -9.30
N LYS A 50 4.18 3.36 -9.68
CA LYS A 50 3.89 4.64 -8.99
C LYS A 50 3.13 4.47 -7.67
N ILE A 51 2.61 3.28 -7.39
CA ILE A 51 1.83 2.96 -6.19
C ILE A 51 2.56 1.84 -5.44
N ALA A 52 2.53 1.86 -4.12
CA ALA A 52 2.96 0.76 -3.27
C ALA A 52 1.78 0.26 -2.44
N TRP A 53 1.76 -1.03 -2.15
CA TRP A 53 0.77 -1.64 -1.26
C TRP A 53 1.45 -2.10 0.02
N SER A 54 0.84 -1.85 1.17
CA SER A 54 1.39 -2.21 2.48
C SER A 54 0.37 -2.96 3.31
N ASN A 55 0.86 -3.84 4.21
CA ASN A 55 0.03 -4.34 5.28
C ASN A 55 -0.08 -3.27 6.34
N GLU A 56 -1.28 -3.10 6.89
CA GLU A 56 -1.45 -2.33 8.11
C GLU A 56 -1.37 -3.27 9.32
N LEU A 57 -1.54 -2.75 10.54
CA LEU A 57 -1.47 -3.52 11.80
C LEU A 57 -2.39 -4.76 11.87
N ILE A 58 -3.33 -4.94 10.94
CA ILE A 58 -4.33 -6.01 10.93
C ILE A 58 -4.51 -6.65 9.54
N MET A 59 -4.74 -7.96 9.50
CA MET A 59 -4.74 -8.75 8.25
C MET A 59 -5.93 -8.48 7.29
N HIS A 60 -6.89 -7.65 7.67
CA HIS A 60 -8.05 -7.31 6.83
C HIS A 60 -8.00 -5.88 6.32
N LEU A 61 -6.91 -5.16 6.53
CA LEU A 61 -6.66 -3.88 5.90
C LEU A 61 -5.54 -4.02 4.88
N ILE A 62 -5.69 -3.31 3.77
CA ILE A 62 -4.61 -3.08 2.82
C ILE A 62 -4.49 -1.57 2.60
N GLU A 63 -3.28 -1.06 2.71
CA GLU A 63 -2.96 0.32 2.37
C GLU A 63 -2.49 0.40 0.92
N LEU A 64 -3.02 1.35 0.17
CA LEU A 64 -2.50 1.76 -1.13
C LEU A 64 -1.96 3.18 -1.00
N LYS A 65 -0.68 3.36 -1.33
CA LYS A 65 -0.02 4.66 -1.22
C LYS A 65 0.76 5.05 -2.46
N THR A 66 0.99 6.36 -2.59
CA THR A 66 1.96 6.88 -3.56
C THR A 66 3.34 6.27 -3.26
N ASN A 67 4.02 5.69 -4.26
CA ASN A 67 5.34 5.08 -4.06
C ASN A 67 6.42 6.16 -3.91
N GLY A 68 6.58 6.60 -2.66
CA GLY A 68 7.39 7.73 -2.29
C GLY A 68 6.73 9.08 -2.60
N PRO A 69 7.40 10.19 -2.24
CA PRO A 69 6.77 11.50 -2.33
C PRO A 69 6.72 12.00 -3.80
N ALA A 70 5.59 12.54 -4.22
CA ALA A 70 5.32 13.04 -5.57
C ALA A 70 5.25 14.58 -5.62
N ARG A 71 5.50 15.17 -6.78
CA ARG A 71 5.37 16.64 -6.98
C ARG A 71 3.92 17.07 -7.18
N SER A 72 3.12 16.20 -7.79
CA SER A 72 1.70 16.36 -8.12
C SER A 72 1.05 14.98 -8.12
N LEU A 73 -0.29 14.97 -8.12
CA LEU A 73 -1.11 13.75 -8.20
C LEU A 73 -1.67 13.49 -9.61
N ASP A 74 -1.38 14.39 -10.55
CA ASP A 74 -1.71 14.27 -11.98
C ASP A 74 -0.85 13.21 -12.70
#